data_AF-A0AAN8JUC5-F1
#
_entry.id   AF-A0AAN8JUC5-F1
#
_cell.length_a   1.000
_cell.length_b   1.000
_cell.length_c   1.000
_cell.angle_alpha   90.00
_cell.angle_beta   90.00
_cell.angle_gamma   90.00
#
_symmetry.space_group_name_H-M   'P 1'
#
loop_
_entity.id
_entity.type
_entity.pdbx_description
1 polymer ?
#
loop_
_entity_poly.entity_id
_entity_poly.type
_entity_poly.pdbx_seq_one_letter_code
_entity_poly.pdbx_strand_id
1 'polypeptide(L)'
;MINRFIEQQQAVNAVLFKDRKNWHCMPDVSVMQTLEQIDGVIFNLANITDTFSADTYVTVSALLPVLDFITKSLLKINDDDPSLVKKIKDAISRSLNKRYEKESNRLLSSVCSFLDPRFKGSFIGDELLTKVKAYIFEMNHDVDNVQTLANETEASSSNSKETDGDIVPDCDRDEPPPKKRFSGNLSTLLDIVMTEKRKQININTPSLTLQQRTERELDMYCSLENISSDGDPLNWWQKNTISFPILSELAKAHLCIPATSCSSERLFSGAGLLATKSRNRLHPENVNRMLFLNRNLKL
;
A
#
# COMPACT_ATOMS: atom_id res chain seq x y z
N MET A 1 -11.24 12.80 -24.35
CA MET A 1 -11.75 13.86 -25.27
C MET A 1 -11.24 13.64 -26.69
N ILE A 2 -9.91 13.54 -26.90
CA ILE A 2 -9.31 13.34 -28.23
C ILE A 2 -9.84 12.07 -28.91
N ASN A 3 -9.75 10.91 -28.25
CA ASN A 3 -10.32 9.65 -28.74
C ASN A 3 -11.80 9.78 -29.17
N ARG A 4 -12.65 10.39 -28.32
CA ARG A 4 -14.06 10.66 -28.63
C ARG A 4 -14.24 11.61 -29.83
N PHE A 5 -13.36 12.60 -30.01
CA PHE A 5 -13.41 13.49 -31.17
C PHE A 5 -13.04 12.75 -32.46
N ILE A 6 -12.03 11.89 -32.41
CA ILE A 6 -11.63 11.02 -33.53
C ILE A 6 -12.78 10.09 -33.91
N GLU A 7 -13.40 9.42 -32.94
CA GLU A 7 -14.56 8.54 -33.14
C GLU A 7 -15.74 9.30 -33.78
N GLN A 8 -16.01 10.53 -33.34
CA GLN A 8 -17.15 11.32 -33.78
C GLN A 8 -16.84 12.23 -34.99
N GLN A 9 -15.69 12.05 -35.66
CA GLN A 9 -15.24 12.89 -36.76
C GLN A 9 -16.31 13.06 -37.85
N GLN A 10 -16.97 11.97 -38.25
CA GLN A 10 -18.01 12.01 -39.28
C GLN A 10 -19.21 12.86 -38.86
N ALA A 11 -19.65 12.73 -37.60
CA ALA A 11 -20.74 13.52 -37.05
C ALA A 11 -20.38 15.00 -36.96
N VAL A 12 -19.16 15.32 -36.50
CA VAL A 12 -18.63 16.69 -36.45
C VAL A 12 -18.61 17.31 -37.84
N ASN A 13 -18.09 16.59 -38.84
CA ASN A 13 -18.05 17.03 -40.23
C ASN A 13 -19.45 17.26 -40.80
N ALA A 14 -20.41 16.38 -40.51
CA ALA A 14 -21.79 16.53 -40.99
C ALA A 14 -22.49 17.76 -40.40
N VAL A 15 -22.23 18.09 -39.14
CA VAL A 15 -22.78 19.28 -38.48
C VAL A 15 -22.13 20.55 -39.04
N LEU A 16 -20.80 20.58 -39.13
CA LEU A 16 -20.07 21.74 -39.68
C LEU A 16 -20.41 21.96 -41.16
N PHE A 17 -20.62 20.90 -41.94
CA PHE A 17 -21.02 21.03 -43.34
C PHE A 17 -22.33 21.83 -43.50
N LYS A 18 -23.27 21.67 -42.57
CA LYS A 18 -24.54 22.41 -42.57
C LYS A 18 -24.39 23.86 -42.11
N ASP A 19 -23.40 24.16 -41.27
CA ASP A 19 -23.13 25.50 -40.75
C ASP A 19 -22.03 26.23 -41.53
N ARG A 20 -22.44 26.89 -42.62
CA ARG A 20 -21.52 27.62 -43.52
C ARG A 20 -20.70 28.71 -42.83
N LYS A 21 -21.14 29.26 -41.70
CA LYS A 21 -20.37 30.29 -40.98
C LYS A 21 -19.11 29.71 -40.34
N ASN A 22 -19.17 28.44 -39.93
CA ASN A 22 -18.11 27.75 -39.19
C ASN A 22 -17.37 26.70 -40.05
N TRP A 23 -17.47 26.76 -41.37
CA TRP A 23 -16.74 25.87 -42.29
C TRP A 23 -15.22 25.89 -42.11
N HIS A 24 -14.66 27.04 -41.71
CA HIS A 24 -13.24 27.18 -41.43
C HIS A 24 -12.75 26.35 -40.23
N CYS A 25 -13.66 25.81 -39.40
CA CYS A 25 -13.36 24.91 -38.29
C CYS A 25 -13.37 23.42 -38.68
N MET A 26 -13.62 23.08 -39.94
CA MET A 26 -13.67 21.69 -40.38
C MET A 26 -12.29 21.03 -40.20
N PRO A 27 -12.18 19.90 -39.48
CA PRO A 27 -10.90 19.25 -39.26
C PRO A 27 -10.37 18.72 -40.60
N ASP A 28 -9.21 19.23 -41.00
CA ASP A 28 -8.49 18.75 -42.16
C ASP A 28 -7.72 17.45 -41.84
N VAL A 29 -7.16 16.82 -42.87
CA VAL A 29 -6.40 15.56 -42.73
C VAL A 29 -5.19 15.75 -41.79
N SER A 30 -4.56 16.93 -41.82
CA SER A 30 -3.40 17.28 -40.99
C SER A 30 -3.75 17.32 -39.50
N VAL A 31 -4.86 17.96 -39.14
CA VAL A 31 -5.38 18.01 -37.77
C VAL A 31 -5.72 16.62 -37.28
N MET A 32 -6.36 15.79 -38.11
CA MET A 32 -6.70 14.42 -37.72
C MET A 32 -5.45 13.58 -37.46
N GLN A 33 -4.45 13.63 -38.34
CA GLN A 33 -3.16 12.96 -38.14
C GLN A 33 -2.46 13.44 -36.85
N THR A 34 -2.55 14.74 -36.57
CA THR A 34 -2.00 15.32 -35.33
C THR A 34 -2.71 14.76 -34.10
N LEU A 35 -4.03 14.66 -34.12
CA LEU A 35 -4.82 14.10 -33.02
C LEU A 35 -4.54 12.61 -32.80
N GLU A 36 -4.41 11.83 -33.87
CA GLU A 36 -4.06 10.41 -33.80
C GLU A 36 -2.67 10.20 -33.20
N GLN A 37 -1.68 11.03 -33.57
CA GLN A 37 -0.34 10.99 -32.97
C GLN A 37 -0.38 11.30 -31.46
N ILE A 38 -1.21 12.26 -31.04
CA ILE A 38 -1.37 12.60 -29.62
C ILE A 38 -2.07 11.46 -28.88
N ASP A 39 -3.14 10.91 -29.45
CA ASP A 39 -3.90 9.81 -28.84
C ASP A 39 -3.01 8.58 -28.64
N GLY A 40 -2.19 8.22 -29.63
CA GLY A 40 -1.27 7.08 -29.53
C GLY A 40 -0.29 7.16 -28.36
N VAL A 41 0.15 8.36 -27.97
CA VAL A 41 1.02 8.54 -26.79
C VAL A 41 0.23 8.57 -25.48
N ILE A 42 -0.88 9.30 -25.46
CA ILE A 42 -1.65 9.55 -24.22
C ILE A 42 -2.51 8.34 -23.84
N PHE A 43 -2.97 7.54 -24.79
CA PHE A 43 -3.87 6.41 -24.54
C PHE A 43 -3.32 5.42 -23.51
N ASN A 44 -2.07 5.01 -23.65
CA ASN A 44 -1.43 4.08 -22.70
C ASN A 44 -1.27 4.72 -21.31
N LEU A 45 -0.97 6.02 -21.25
CA LEU A 45 -0.85 6.74 -19.98
C LEU A 45 -2.21 6.90 -19.28
N ALA A 46 -3.29 7.07 -20.05
CA ALA A 46 -4.64 7.11 -19.53
C ALA A 46 -5.01 5.76 -18.88
N ASN A 47 -4.77 4.64 -19.57
CA ASN A 47 -5.04 3.30 -19.03
C ASN A 47 -4.23 3.02 -17.75
N ILE A 48 -2.97 3.44 -17.69
CA ILE A 48 -2.15 3.34 -16.47
C ILE A 48 -2.76 4.19 -15.35
N THR A 49 -3.15 5.42 -15.65
CA THR A 49 -3.76 6.32 -14.64
C THR A 49 -5.06 5.73 -14.08
N ASP A 50 -5.90 5.14 -14.93
CA ASP A 50 -7.13 4.47 -14.50
C ASP A 50 -6.82 3.26 -13.61
N THR A 51 -5.79 2.49 -13.95
CA THR A 51 -5.31 1.36 -13.14
C THR A 51 -4.82 1.83 -11.76
N PHE A 52 -4.13 2.96 -11.68
CA PHE A 52 -3.67 3.55 -10.40
C PHE A 52 -4.78 4.26 -9.63
N SER A 53 -5.94 4.47 -10.25
CA SER A 53 -7.12 5.06 -9.63
C SER A 53 -7.96 4.03 -8.87
N ALA A 54 -7.60 2.75 -8.89
CA ALA A 54 -8.28 1.72 -8.12
C ALA A 54 -8.03 1.87 -6.60
N ASP A 55 -8.99 1.39 -5.81
CA ASP A 55 -8.88 1.29 -4.35
C ASP A 55 -9.22 -0.11 -3.82
N THR A 56 -9.27 -1.09 -4.73
CA THR A 56 -9.58 -2.50 -4.43
C THR A 56 -8.33 -3.37 -4.35
N TYR A 57 -7.17 -2.85 -4.73
CA TYR A 57 -5.87 -3.55 -4.70
C TYR A 57 -4.75 -2.57 -4.38
N VAL A 58 -3.58 -3.11 -4.01
CA VAL A 58 -2.38 -2.34 -3.70
C VAL A 58 -1.84 -1.65 -4.95
N THR A 59 -1.86 -0.31 -4.96
CA THR A 59 -1.36 0.51 -6.07
C THR A 59 0.02 1.11 -5.82
N VAL A 60 0.35 1.49 -4.58
CA VAL A 60 1.55 2.28 -4.27
C VAL A 60 2.85 1.53 -4.52
N SER A 61 2.87 0.22 -4.29
CA SER A 61 4.04 -0.61 -4.55
C SER A 61 4.37 -0.75 -6.04
N ALA A 62 3.35 -0.68 -6.90
CA ALA A 62 3.52 -0.74 -8.35
C ALA A 62 4.03 0.57 -8.96
N LEU A 63 4.06 1.66 -8.17
CA LEU A 63 4.47 2.98 -8.66
C LEU A 63 5.88 2.98 -9.23
N LEU A 64 6.84 2.38 -8.52
CA LEU A 64 8.23 2.34 -8.96
C LEU A 64 8.43 1.49 -10.25
N PRO A 65 7.97 0.22 -10.32
CA PRO A 65 8.04 -0.56 -11.56
C PRO A 65 7.35 0.11 -12.75
N VAL A 66 6.20 0.74 -12.53
CA VAL A 66 5.43 1.37 -13.61
C VAL A 66 6.07 2.67 -14.08
N LEU A 67 6.64 3.47 -13.18
CA LEU A 67 7.43 4.65 -13.58
C LEU A 67 8.66 4.24 -14.41
N ASP A 68 9.32 3.15 -14.03
CA ASP A 68 10.44 2.61 -14.80
C ASP A 68 9.99 2.17 -16.21
N PHE A 69 8.86 1.45 -16.30
CA PHE A 69 8.27 1.06 -17.58
C PHE A 69 7.83 2.27 -18.44
N ILE A 70 7.19 3.28 -17.85
CA ILE A 70 6.77 4.48 -18.56
C ILE A 70 7.99 5.19 -19.16
N THR A 71 9.05 5.38 -18.36
CA THR A 71 10.22 6.15 -18.79
C THR A 71 11.10 5.38 -19.75
N LYS A 72 11.36 4.09 -19.51
CA LYS A 72 12.28 3.27 -20.33
C LYS A 72 11.63 2.65 -21.56
N SER A 73 10.32 2.41 -21.55
CA SER A 73 9.62 1.72 -22.63
C SER A 73 8.64 2.63 -23.36
N LEU A 74 7.66 3.22 -22.66
CA LEU A 74 6.57 3.97 -23.32
C LEU A 74 7.01 5.33 -23.88
N LEU A 75 7.83 6.08 -23.11
CA LEU A 75 8.28 7.42 -23.46
C LEU A 75 9.68 7.43 -24.09
N LYS A 76 10.22 6.26 -24.42
CA LYS A 76 11.48 6.15 -25.16
C LYS A 76 11.30 6.78 -26.54
N ILE A 77 12.17 7.72 -26.86
CA ILE A 77 12.20 8.40 -28.15
C ILE A 77 12.93 7.50 -29.14
N ASN A 78 12.26 7.17 -30.25
CA ASN A 78 12.85 6.43 -31.36
C ASN A 78 13.14 7.39 -32.51
N ASP A 79 14.14 7.08 -33.34
CA ASP A 79 14.51 7.94 -34.48
C ASP A 79 13.38 8.05 -35.51
N ASP A 80 12.58 7.00 -35.65
CA ASP A 80 11.42 6.94 -36.55
C ASP A 80 10.19 7.72 -36.04
N ASP A 81 10.20 8.20 -34.79
CA ASP A 81 9.05 8.91 -34.23
C ASP A 81 8.84 10.28 -34.92
N PRO A 82 7.58 10.69 -35.20
CA PRO A 82 7.27 12.04 -35.66
C PRO A 82 7.79 13.12 -34.71
N SER A 83 8.18 14.28 -35.25
CA SER A 83 8.76 15.38 -34.45
C SER A 83 7.85 15.83 -33.29
N LEU A 84 6.53 15.79 -33.48
CA LEU A 84 5.55 16.07 -32.44
C LEU A 84 5.56 15.01 -31.34
N VAL A 85 5.54 13.72 -31.70
CA VAL A 85 5.60 12.60 -30.75
C VAL A 85 6.86 12.67 -29.89
N LYS A 86 8.02 12.96 -30.51
CA LYS A 86 9.29 13.17 -29.78
C LYS A 86 9.17 14.27 -28.73
N LYS A 87 8.60 15.42 -29.10
CA LYS A 87 8.38 16.55 -28.18
C LYS A 87 7.41 16.21 -27.05
N ILE A 88 6.33 15.49 -27.34
CA ILE A 88 5.35 15.07 -26.32
C ILE A 88 6.01 14.09 -25.35
N LYS A 89 6.67 13.04 -25.85
CA LYS A 89 7.39 12.07 -25.02
C LYS A 89 8.41 12.75 -24.10
N ASP A 90 9.24 13.65 -24.66
CA ASP A 90 10.21 14.42 -23.89
C ASP A 90 9.56 15.31 -22.82
N ALA A 91 8.49 16.04 -23.17
CA ALA A 91 7.78 16.89 -22.22
C ALA A 91 7.15 16.11 -21.06
N ILE A 92 6.55 14.94 -21.35
CA ILE A 92 5.95 14.07 -20.32
C ILE A 92 7.06 13.47 -19.44
N SER A 93 8.13 12.94 -20.03
CA SER A 93 9.27 12.38 -19.29
C SER A 93 9.89 13.40 -18.35
N ARG A 94 10.13 14.64 -18.82
CA ARG A 94 10.63 15.73 -17.98
C ARG A 94 9.68 16.07 -16.83
N SER A 95 8.37 16.09 -17.09
CA SER A 95 7.37 16.35 -16.05
C SER A 95 7.34 15.26 -14.98
N LEU A 96 7.38 13.98 -15.39
CA LEU A 96 7.37 12.84 -14.47
C LEU A 96 8.64 12.81 -13.63
N ASN A 97 9.81 12.90 -14.25
CA ASN A 97 11.09 12.88 -13.55
C ASN A 97 11.16 13.98 -12.48
N LYS A 98 10.75 15.20 -12.84
CA LYS A 98 10.70 16.33 -11.89
C LYS A 98 9.77 16.09 -10.69
N ARG A 99 8.64 15.40 -10.89
CA ARG A 99 7.66 15.13 -9.81
C ARG A 99 8.14 14.05 -8.84
N TYR A 100 8.85 13.05 -9.35
CA TYR A 100 9.35 11.92 -8.59
C TYR A 100 10.83 12.02 -8.20
N GLU A 101 11.47 13.17 -8.48
CA GLU A 101 12.88 13.43 -8.13
C GLU A 101 13.13 13.50 -6.62
N LYS A 102 12.14 13.99 -5.85
CA LYS A 102 12.26 14.18 -4.40
C LYS A 102 12.64 12.88 -3.69
N GLU A 103 13.67 12.96 -2.84
CA GLU A 103 14.20 11.80 -2.12
C GLU A 103 13.13 11.10 -1.27
N SER A 104 12.26 11.84 -0.59
CA SER A 104 11.17 11.27 0.20
C SER A 104 10.21 10.42 -0.66
N ASN A 105 9.85 10.90 -1.85
CA ASN A 105 8.98 10.16 -2.78
C ASN A 105 9.68 8.90 -3.29
N ARG A 106 10.97 8.98 -3.59
CA ARG A 106 11.78 7.84 -4.05
C ARG A 106 11.92 6.79 -2.94
N LEU A 107 12.19 7.21 -1.71
CA LEU A 107 12.30 6.30 -0.57
C LEU A 107 10.96 5.61 -0.32
N LEU A 108 9.86 6.35 -0.19
CA LEU A 108 8.53 5.78 0.05
C LEU A 108 8.13 4.77 -1.03
N SER A 109 8.32 5.14 -2.30
CA SER A 109 8.01 4.24 -3.44
C SER A 109 8.89 2.98 -3.42
N SER A 110 10.16 3.12 -3.02
CA SER A 110 11.10 2.00 -2.90
C SER A 110 10.74 1.09 -1.74
N VAL A 111 10.38 1.64 -0.57
CA VAL A 111 9.91 0.85 0.58
C VAL A 111 8.65 0.07 0.21
N CYS A 112 7.67 0.73 -0.39
CA CYS A 112 6.43 0.07 -0.82
C CYS A 112 6.69 -1.02 -1.87
N SER A 113 7.56 -0.75 -2.86
CA SER A 113 7.94 -1.73 -3.87
C SER A 113 8.75 -2.89 -3.30
N PHE A 114 9.59 -2.65 -2.29
CA PHE A 114 10.38 -3.68 -1.62
C PHE A 114 9.48 -4.61 -0.79
N LEU A 115 8.56 -4.04 -0.02
CA LEU A 115 7.58 -4.78 0.79
C LEU A 115 6.53 -5.51 -0.04
N ASP A 116 6.49 -5.30 -1.36
CA ASP A 116 5.62 -6.08 -2.24
C ASP A 116 6.30 -7.40 -2.67
N PRO A 117 5.75 -8.56 -2.30
CA PRO A 117 6.34 -9.87 -2.61
C PRO A 117 6.38 -10.18 -4.12
N ARG A 118 5.73 -9.39 -4.98
CA ARG A 118 5.82 -9.50 -6.44
C ARG A 118 7.14 -8.95 -6.98
N PHE A 119 7.76 -8.01 -6.27
CA PHE A 119 8.92 -7.27 -6.75
C PHE A 119 10.17 -7.48 -5.88
N LYS A 120 10.05 -7.49 -4.55
CA LYS A 120 11.13 -7.79 -3.58
C LYS A 120 12.46 -7.02 -3.74
N GLY A 121 12.45 -5.93 -4.51
CA GLY A 121 13.64 -5.14 -4.82
C GLY A 121 14.15 -5.20 -6.26
N SER A 122 13.53 -5.96 -7.17
CA SER A 122 13.96 -6.06 -8.59
C SER A 122 14.06 -4.72 -9.33
N PHE A 123 13.37 -3.68 -8.84
CA PHE A 123 13.33 -2.35 -9.45
C PHE A 123 14.08 -1.29 -8.62
N ILE A 124 14.83 -1.70 -7.59
CA ILE A 124 15.51 -0.80 -6.65
C ILE A 124 17.01 -0.95 -6.86
N GLY A 125 17.71 0.18 -7.07
CA GLY A 125 19.18 0.18 -7.14
C GLY A 125 19.83 0.01 -5.76
N ASP A 126 21.06 -0.50 -5.72
CA ASP A 126 21.77 -0.86 -4.48
C ASP A 126 21.84 0.26 -3.43
N GLU A 127 22.05 1.50 -3.88
CA GLU A 127 22.07 2.67 -3.00
C GLU A 127 20.73 2.87 -2.29
N LEU A 128 19.62 2.80 -3.03
CA LEU A 128 18.28 2.94 -2.47
C LEU A 128 17.89 1.73 -1.62
N LEU A 129 18.32 0.53 -2.01
CA LEU A 129 18.06 -0.68 -1.23
C LEU A 129 18.69 -0.59 0.16
N THR A 130 19.91 -0.03 0.24
CA THR A 130 20.58 0.23 1.52
C THR A 130 19.77 1.20 2.38
N LYS A 131 19.25 2.28 1.79
CA LYS A 131 18.38 3.25 2.48
C LYS A 131 17.05 2.62 2.92
N VAL A 132 16.44 1.76 2.10
CA VAL A 132 15.20 1.04 2.45
C VAL A 132 15.44 0.12 3.65
N LYS A 133 16.54 -0.64 3.65
CA LYS A 133 16.88 -1.50 4.78
C LYS A 133 17.10 -0.67 6.05
N ALA A 134 17.86 0.42 5.97
CA ALA A 134 18.08 1.34 7.10
C ALA A 134 16.75 1.90 7.65
N TYR A 135 15.84 2.34 6.77
CA TYR A 135 14.52 2.82 7.17
C TYR A 135 13.69 1.75 7.90
N ILE A 136 13.71 0.51 7.42
CA ILE A 136 13.04 -0.61 8.09
C ILE A 136 13.61 -0.83 9.49
N PHE A 137 14.93 -0.76 9.67
CA PHE A 137 15.55 -0.87 11.00
C PHE A 137 15.14 0.27 11.95
N GLU A 138 15.09 1.51 11.45
CA GLU A 138 14.67 2.68 12.23
C GLU A 138 13.22 2.57 12.70
N MET A 139 12.30 2.24 11.78
CA MET A 139 10.88 2.10 12.13
C MET A 139 10.64 1.00 13.18
N ASN A 140 11.44 -0.07 13.18
CA ASN A 140 11.31 -1.13 14.17
C ASN A 140 11.81 -0.72 15.56
N HIS A 141 12.82 0.17 15.65
CA HIS A 141 13.25 0.73 16.93
C HIS A 141 12.16 1.60 17.57
N ASP A 142 11.43 2.38 16.76
CA ASP A 142 10.36 3.24 17.27
C ASP A 142 9.16 2.41 17.78
N VAL A 143 8.83 1.29 17.14
CA VAL A 143 7.77 0.38 17.60
C VAL A 143 8.11 -0.26 18.95
N ASP A 144 9.36 -0.68 19.18
CA ASP A 144 9.81 -1.23 20.48
C ASP A 144 9.78 -0.14 21.60
N ASN A 145 10.10 1.11 21.27
CA ASN A 145 10.02 2.23 22.22
C ASN A 145 8.57 2.58 22.59
N VAL A 146 7.63 2.53 21.62
CA VAL A 146 6.20 2.80 21.89
C VAL A 146 5.57 1.66 22.69
N GLN A 147 5.93 0.40 22.42
CA GLN A 147 5.41 -0.76 23.16
C GLN A 147 5.95 -0.82 24.61
N THR A 148 7.20 -0.40 24.85
CA THR A 148 7.76 -0.29 26.20
C THR A 148 7.08 0.82 27.02
N LEU A 149 6.82 1.98 26.43
CA LEU A 149 6.06 3.08 27.06
C LEU A 149 4.59 2.69 27.36
N ALA A 150 3.94 1.93 26.46
CA ALA A 150 2.57 1.44 26.69
C ALA A 150 2.51 0.45 27.86
N ASN A 151 3.49 -0.47 27.95
CA ASN A 151 3.55 -1.46 29.04
C ASN A 151 3.85 -0.82 30.41
N GLU A 152 4.62 0.28 30.46
CA GLU A 152 4.86 1.05 31.69
C GLU A 152 3.61 1.81 32.18
N THR A 153 2.74 2.20 31.25
CA THR A 153 1.50 2.93 31.55
C THR A 153 0.39 2.00 32.05
N GLU A 154 0.34 0.76 31.56
CA GLU A 154 -0.60 -0.27 32.05
C GLU A 154 -0.16 -0.86 33.42
N ALA A 155 1.14 -0.91 33.72
CA ALA A 155 1.62 -1.30 35.04
C ALA A 155 1.29 -0.29 36.16
N SER A 156 0.94 0.95 35.80
CA SER A 156 0.69 2.04 36.74
C SER A 156 -0.80 2.38 36.94
N SER A 157 -1.73 1.66 36.29
CA SER A 157 -3.17 1.96 36.32
C SER A 157 -4.06 0.81 36.82
N SER A 158 -3.58 0.06 37.82
CA SER A 158 -4.44 -0.81 38.65
C SER A 158 -4.36 -0.44 40.14
N ASN A 159 -4.87 0.74 40.50
CA ASN A 159 -5.29 1.00 41.88
C ASN A 159 -6.45 2.01 41.91
N SER A 160 -7.66 1.48 41.79
CA SER A 160 -8.83 2.03 42.50
C SER A 160 -9.78 0.88 42.82
N LYS A 161 -9.68 0.37 44.05
CA LYS A 161 -10.81 -0.30 44.71
C LYS A 161 -11.03 0.39 46.04
N GLU A 162 -12.28 0.81 46.18
CA GLU A 162 -12.91 1.42 47.33
C GLU A 162 -12.75 0.54 48.58
N THR A 163 -12.52 1.21 49.70
CA THR A 163 -12.58 0.65 51.04
C THR A 163 -14.04 0.55 51.49
N ASP A 164 -14.46 -0.63 51.95
CA ASP A 164 -15.32 -0.71 53.14
C ASP A 164 -15.09 -2.04 53.87
N GLY A 165 -15.12 -2.01 55.21
CA GLY A 165 -14.52 -3.02 56.08
C GLY A 165 -15.48 -4.11 56.59
N ASP A 166 -14.88 -5.21 57.08
CA ASP A 166 -15.27 -5.89 58.33
C ASP A 166 -14.27 -7.02 58.72
N ILE A 167 -13.46 -6.73 59.76
CA ILE A 167 -13.22 -7.47 61.03
C ILE A 167 -13.18 -9.04 61.04
N VAL A 168 -11.93 -9.57 61.09
CA VAL A 168 -11.29 -10.74 61.80
C VAL A 168 -11.76 -12.22 61.66
N PRO A 169 -10.96 -13.25 62.09
CA PRO A 169 -9.49 -13.43 62.13
C PRO A 169 -8.99 -14.83 61.65
N ASP A 170 -7.68 -14.91 61.35
CA ASP A 170 -6.72 -16.02 61.61
C ASP A 170 -6.94 -17.43 61.01
N CYS A 171 -5.87 -17.98 60.41
CA CYS A 171 -5.43 -19.40 60.45
C CYS A 171 -4.32 -19.65 59.40
N ASP A 172 -3.09 -19.82 59.86
CA ASP A 172 -1.99 -20.46 59.15
C ASP A 172 -2.37 -21.85 58.57
N ARG A 173 -1.98 -22.10 57.31
CA ARG A 173 -1.67 -23.46 56.82
C ARG A 173 -0.87 -23.44 55.52
N ASP A 174 0.41 -23.80 55.63
CA ASP A 174 1.25 -24.27 54.52
C ASP A 174 0.64 -25.52 53.85
N GLU A 175 0.46 -25.51 52.53
CA GLU A 175 0.22 -26.72 51.74
C GLU A 175 1.12 -26.76 50.48
N PRO A 176 1.80 -27.88 50.19
CA PRO A 176 2.75 -28.01 49.08
C PRO A 176 2.05 -28.25 47.72
N PRO A 177 2.72 -28.01 46.57
CA PRO A 177 2.06 -28.03 45.26
C PRO A 177 1.66 -29.45 44.83
N PRO A 178 0.52 -29.62 44.12
CA PRO A 178 0.01 -30.92 43.72
C PRO A 178 0.83 -31.52 42.57
N LYS A 179 1.25 -32.78 42.73
CA LYS A 179 1.89 -33.58 41.68
C LYS A 179 0.89 -33.85 40.54
N LYS A 180 1.09 -33.22 39.38
CA LYS A 180 0.24 -33.45 38.18
C LYS A 180 0.48 -34.86 37.61
N ARG A 181 -0.60 -35.62 37.50
CA ARG A 181 -0.66 -36.95 36.87
C ARG A 181 -0.54 -36.83 35.34
N PHE A 182 0.09 -37.83 34.73
CA PHE A 182 0.35 -37.92 33.29
C PHE A 182 -0.96 -38.21 32.54
N SER A 183 -1.46 -37.24 31.77
CA SER A 183 -2.52 -37.44 30.78
C SER A 183 -1.86 -37.72 29.44
N GLY A 184 -2.01 -38.94 28.92
CA GLY A 184 -1.39 -39.43 27.68
C GLY A 184 -1.98 -38.81 26.41
N ASN A 185 -1.81 -37.49 26.22
CA ASN A 185 -2.01 -36.85 24.93
C ASN A 185 -0.63 -36.59 24.27
N LEU A 186 -0.58 -36.66 22.94
CA LEU A 186 0.66 -36.48 22.18
C LEU A 186 1.26 -35.08 22.41
N SER A 187 0.41 -34.07 22.64
CA SER A 187 0.83 -32.69 22.94
C SER A 187 1.69 -32.62 24.21
N THR A 188 1.26 -33.26 25.31
CA THR A 188 2.00 -33.24 26.58
C THR A 188 3.30 -34.03 26.46
N LEU A 189 3.30 -35.13 25.70
CA LEU A 189 4.54 -35.85 25.41
C LEU A 189 5.52 -35.01 24.59
N LEU A 190 5.05 -34.31 23.55
CA LEU A 190 5.87 -33.41 22.75
C LEU A 190 6.40 -32.24 23.58
N ASP A 191 5.58 -31.64 24.43
CA ASP A 191 6.00 -30.57 25.34
C ASP A 191 7.10 -31.06 26.29
N ILE A 192 6.92 -32.25 26.87
CA ILE A 192 7.93 -32.87 27.74
C ILE A 192 9.23 -33.13 26.98
N VAL A 193 9.16 -33.75 25.79
CA VAL A 193 10.32 -34.01 24.93
C VAL A 193 11.04 -32.72 24.55
N MET A 194 10.30 -31.67 24.23
CA MET A 194 10.85 -30.35 23.90
C MET A 194 11.48 -29.67 25.12
N THR A 195 10.88 -29.76 26.31
CA THR A 195 11.46 -29.25 27.55
C THR A 195 12.71 -30.02 27.98
N GLU A 196 12.73 -31.34 27.84
CA GLU A 196 13.93 -32.16 28.12
C GLU A 196 15.06 -31.86 27.14
N LYS A 197 14.74 -31.67 25.85
CA LYS A 197 15.71 -31.21 24.85
C LYS A 197 16.25 -29.80 25.17
N ARG A 198 15.41 -28.89 25.67
CA ARG A 198 15.84 -27.55 26.12
C ARG A 198 16.75 -27.59 27.36
N LYS A 199 16.51 -28.51 28.30
CA LYS A 199 17.38 -28.68 29.48
C LYS A 199 18.76 -29.24 29.13
N GLN A 200 18.85 -30.07 28.08
CA GLN A 200 20.14 -30.59 27.58
C GLN A 200 20.90 -29.55 26.74
N ILE A 201 20.20 -28.59 26.14
CA ILE A 201 20.78 -27.42 25.47
C ILE A 201 20.95 -26.31 26.52
N ASN A 202 21.92 -26.49 27.43
CA ASN A 202 22.44 -25.39 28.23
C ASN A 202 23.29 -24.50 27.30
N ILE A 203 22.63 -23.68 26.49
CA ILE A 203 23.27 -22.60 25.75
C ILE A 203 22.68 -21.32 26.30
N ASN A 204 23.55 -20.51 26.90
CA ASN A 204 23.45 -19.05 26.93
C ASN A 204 23.15 -18.56 25.50
N THR A 205 21.90 -18.71 25.06
CA THR A 205 21.48 -18.25 23.76
C THR A 205 21.10 -16.80 24.01
N PRO A 206 21.95 -15.81 23.66
CA PRO A 206 21.54 -14.43 23.79
C PRO A 206 20.22 -14.30 23.05
N SER A 207 19.18 -13.82 23.72
CA SER A 207 17.96 -13.43 23.04
C SER A 207 18.39 -12.52 21.89
N LEU A 208 18.13 -12.93 20.65
CA LEU A 208 18.54 -12.17 19.48
C LEU A 208 18.03 -10.75 19.63
N THR A 209 18.92 -9.77 19.42
CA THR A 209 18.54 -8.36 19.41
C THR A 209 17.48 -8.13 18.34
N LEU A 210 16.64 -7.11 18.49
CA LEU A 210 15.62 -6.78 17.48
C LEU A 210 16.23 -6.60 16.08
N GLN A 211 17.43 -6.01 16.02
CA GLN A 211 18.21 -5.86 14.79
C GLN A 211 18.51 -7.22 14.15
N GLN A 212 19.03 -8.17 14.91
CA GLN A 212 19.34 -9.52 14.41
C GLN A 212 18.08 -10.28 13.95
N ARG A 213 16.92 -10.02 14.56
CA ARG A 213 15.64 -10.59 14.12
C ARG A 213 15.20 -9.98 12.78
N THR A 214 15.27 -8.65 12.68
CA THR A 214 14.93 -7.91 11.46
C THR A 214 15.84 -8.30 10.30
N GLU A 215 17.15 -8.43 10.52
CA GLU A 215 18.12 -8.89 9.51
C GLU A 215 17.76 -10.28 8.98
N ARG A 216 17.51 -11.24 9.87
CA ARG A 216 17.12 -12.60 9.47
C ARG A 216 15.82 -12.63 8.68
N GLU A 217 14.86 -11.80 9.09
CA GLU A 217 13.58 -11.68 8.43
C GLU A 217 13.72 -11.10 7.02
N LEU A 218 14.54 -10.06 6.87
CA LEU A 218 14.89 -9.46 5.58
C LEU A 218 15.62 -10.46 4.67
N ASP A 219 16.60 -11.20 5.19
CA ASP A 219 17.36 -12.18 4.42
C ASP A 219 16.45 -13.32 3.94
N MET A 220 15.59 -13.82 4.84
CA MET A 220 14.61 -14.85 4.50
C MET A 220 13.63 -14.34 3.44
N TYR A 221 13.11 -13.12 3.59
CA TYR A 221 12.20 -12.50 2.63
C TYR A 221 12.82 -12.35 1.24
N CYS A 222 14.06 -11.85 1.18
CA CYS A 222 14.82 -11.68 -0.06
C CYS A 222 15.14 -13.01 -0.75
N SER A 223 15.28 -14.11 0.00
CA SER A 223 15.58 -15.44 -0.55
C SER A 223 14.38 -16.17 -1.13
N LEU A 224 13.15 -15.78 -0.75
CA LEU A 224 11.93 -16.40 -1.27
C LEU A 224 11.66 -15.99 -2.71
N GLU A 225 11.02 -16.87 -3.49
CA GLU A 225 10.58 -16.56 -4.84
C GLU A 225 9.44 -15.53 -4.88
N ASN A 226 9.40 -14.73 -5.96
CA ASN A 226 8.34 -13.75 -6.16
C ASN A 226 6.99 -14.44 -6.38
N ILE A 227 5.93 -13.84 -5.83
CA ILE A 227 4.58 -14.34 -6.08
C ILE A 227 4.12 -14.00 -7.50
N SER A 228 3.08 -14.69 -7.99
CA SER A 228 2.44 -14.39 -9.26
C SER A 228 2.02 -12.91 -9.35
N SER A 229 2.06 -12.34 -10.55
CA SER A 229 1.65 -10.95 -10.81
C SER A 229 0.20 -10.65 -10.41
N ASP A 230 -0.66 -11.67 -10.45
CA ASP A 230 -2.08 -11.62 -10.06
C ASP A 230 -2.29 -11.86 -8.54
N GLY A 231 -1.23 -12.18 -7.80
CA GLY A 231 -1.30 -12.39 -6.37
C GLY A 231 -1.52 -11.09 -5.59
N ASP A 232 -2.39 -11.12 -4.59
CA ASP A 232 -2.59 -10.01 -3.65
C ASP A 232 -1.47 -9.96 -2.59
N PRO A 233 -0.66 -8.88 -2.56
CA PRO A 233 0.40 -8.70 -1.56
C PRO A 233 -0.12 -8.72 -0.13
N LEU A 234 -1.27 -8.10 0.15
CA LEU A 234 -1.79 -7.99 1.52
C LEU A 234 -2.24 -9.35 2.05
N ASN A 235 -2.88 -10.16 1.21
CA ASN A 235 -3.24 -11.54 1.54
C ASN A 235 -2.00 -12.41 1.75
N TRP A 236 -0.93 -12.20 0.98
CA TRP A 236 0.34 -12.90 1.19
C TRP A 236 0.96 -12.56 2.57
N TRP A 237 1.00 -11.28 2.93
CA TRP A 237 1.50 -10.85 4.25
C TRP A 237 0.63 -11.36 5.39
N GLN A 238 -0.69 -11.45 5.20
CA GLN A 238 -1.60 -12.05 6.18
C GLN A 238 -1.26 -13.51 6.46
N LYS A 239 -1.02 -14.31 5.40
CA LYS A 239 -0.66 -15.73 5.53
C LYS A 239 0.71 -15.94 6.17
N ASN A 240 1.67 -15.05 5.88
CA ASN A 240 3.04 -15.17 6.35
C ASN A 240 3.36 -14.30 7.57
N THR A 241 2.35 -13.78 8.28
CA THR A 241 2.54 -12.94 9.48
C THR A 241 3.34 -13.68 10.58
N ILE A 242 3.19 -15.00 10.70
CA ILE A 242 3.93 -15.79 11.72
C ILE A 242 5.41 -15.89 11.36
N SER A 243 5.73 -16.02 10.08
CA SER A 243 7.12 -16.12 9.60
C SER A 243 7.80 -14.76 9.54
N PHE A 244 7.03 -13.70 9.29
CA PHE A 244 7.50 -12.34 9.12
C PHE A 244 6.70 -11.34 9.99
N PRO A 245 6.85 -11.41 11.33
CA PRO A 245 6.06 -10.56 12.22
C PRO A 245 6.34 -9.07 12.00
N ILE A 246 7.61 -8.70 11.77
CA ILE A 246 8.05 -7.30 11.69
C ILE A 246 7.70 -6.69 10.33
N LEU A 247 8.08 -7.35 9.25
CA LEU A 247 7.82 -6.89 7.88
C LEU A 247 6.34 -6.92 7.55
N SER A 248 5.55 -7.86 8.11
CA SER A 248 4.11 -7.88 7.87
C SER A 248 3.37 -6.68 8.47
N GLU A 249 3.86 -6.14 9.59
CA GLU A 249 3.30 -4.93 10.21
C GLU A 249 3.60 -3.70 9.34
N LEU A 250 4.86 -3.54 8.93
CA LEU A 250 5.27 -2.48 8.01
C LEU A 250 4.54 -2.58 6.66
N ALA A 251 4.41 -3.79 6.12
CA ALA A 251 3.71 -4.02 4.85
C ALA A 251 2.24 -3.63 4.95
N LYS A 252 1.55 -3.94 6.06
CA LYS A 252 0.16 -3.49 6.29
C LYS A 252 0.07 -1.97 6.30
N ALA A 253 0.98 -1.29 6.99
CA ALA A 253 0.96 0.17 7.07
C ALA A 253 1.25 0.84 5.71
N HIS A 254 2.24 0.36 4.96
CA HIS A 254 2.68 1.00 3.71
C HIS A 254 1.87 0.59 2.48
N LEU A 255 1.48 -0.69 2.35
CA LEU A 255 0.79 -1.16 1.14
C LEU A 255 -0.69 -0.74 1.08
N CYS A 256 -1.27 -0.30 2.20
CA CYS A 256 -2.64 0.25 2.22
C CYS A 256 -2.72 1.69 1.72
N ILE A 257 -1.58 2.35 1.46
CA ILE A 257 -1.55 3.72 0.94
C ILE A 257 -2.00 3.69 -0.53
N PRO A 258 -3.07 4.42 -0.91
CA PRO A 258 -3.43 4.55 -2.31
C PRO A 258 -2.40 5.42 -3.03
N ALA A 259 -2.07 5.07 -4.27
CA ALA A 259 -1.11 5.84 -5.05
C ALA A 259 -1.67 7.18 -5.54
N THR A 260 -3.00 7.32 -5.58
CA THR A 260 -3.72 8.49 -6.10
C THR A 260 -4.80 8.96 -5.12
N SER A 261 -5.17 10.23 -5.22
CA SER A 261 -6.35 10.79 -4.54
C SER A 261 -7.67 10.40 -5.19
N CYS A 262 -7.66 9.62 -6.28
CA CYS A 262 -8.88 9.33 -7.05
C CYS A 262 -9.94 8.59 -6.23
N SER A 263 -9.54 7.77 -5.25
CA SER A 263 -10.50 7.10 -4.34
C SER A 263 -11.32 8.12 -3.54
N SER A 264 -10.66 9.12 -2.95
CA SER A 264 -11.36 10.15 -2.18
C SER A 264 -12.20 11.05 -3.10
N GLU A 265 -11.69 11.38 -4.28
CA GLU A 265 -12.44 12.15 -5.30
C GLU A 265 -13.70 11.42 -5.77
N ARG A 266 -13.66 10.10 -6.00
CA ARG A 266 -14.86 9.30 -6.32
C ARG A 266 -15.88 9.36 -5.19
N LEU A 267 -15.42 9.23 -3.96
CA LEU A 267 -16.24 9.31 -2.77
C LEU A 267 -16.90 10.70 -2.63
N PHE A 268 -16.16 11.78 -2.86
CA PHE A 268 -16.71 13.14 -2.87
C PHE A 268 -17.60 13.45 -4.09
N SER A 269 -17.33 12.86 -5.25
CA SER A 269 -18.19 12.97 -6.42
C SER A 269 -19.56 12.33 -6.15
N GLY A 270 -19.57 11.16 -5.51
CA GLY A 270 -20.78 10.55 -4.97
C GLY A 270 -21.47 11.42 -3.91
N ALA A 271 -20.70 12.08 -3.04
CA ALA A 271 -21.22 13.06 -2.09
C ALA A 271 -21.93 14.24 -2.77
N GLY A 272 -21.44 14.68 -3.94
CA GLY A 272 -22.07 15.72 -4.75
C GLY A 272 -23.49 15.36 -5.19
N LEU A 273 -23.79 14.07 -5.39
CA LEU A 273 -25.15 13.60 -5.64
C LEU A 273 -26.02 13.65 -4.38
N LEU A 274 -25.44 13.41 -3.20
CA LEU A 274 -26.13 13.48 -1.90
C LEU A 274 -26.43 14.93 -1.49
N ALA A 275 -25.47 15.84 -1.68
CA ALA A 275 -25.54 17.26 -1.37
C ALA A 275 -25.89 18.10 -2.61
N THR A 276 -26.87 17.65 -3.40
CA THR A 276 -27.34 18.37 -4.59
C THR A 276 -28.08 19.66 -4.22
N LYS A 277 -28.18 20.63 -5.15
CA LYS A 277 -28.91 21.90 -4.95
C LYS A 277 -30.37 21.73 -4.51
N SER A 278 -30.99 20.59 -4.83
CA SER A 278 -32.35 20.20 -4.42
C SER A 278 -32.45 19.62 -3.01
N ARG A 279 -31.33 19.22 -2.39
CA ARG A 279 -31.22 18.66 -1.03
C ARG A 279 -30.28 19.49 -0.15
N ASN A 280 -30.46 20.82 -0.17
CA ASN A 280 -29.61 21.79 0.53
C ASN A 280 -29.85 21.93 2.06
N ARG A 281 -30.75 21.13 2.66
CA ARG A 281 -31.08 21.17 4.10
C ARG A 281 -30.38 20.08 4.93
N LEU A 282 -29.50 19.29 4.33
CA LEU A 282 -28.71 18.29 5.06
C LEU A 282 -27.61 18.97 5.88
N HIS A 283 -27.58 18.70 7.18
CA HIS A 283 -26.47 19.10 8.04
C HIS A 283 -25.18 18.36 7.62
N PRO A 284 -24.00 19.00 7.66
CA PRO A 284 -22.73 18.37 7.27
C PRO A 284 -22.46 17.03 7.94
N GLU A 285 -22.84 16.91 9.21
CA GLU A 285 -22.69 15.66 9.96
C GLU A 285 -23.50 14.49 9.37
N ASN A 286 -24.71 14.76 8.88
CA ASN A 286 -25.54 13.73 8.25
C ASN A 286 -24.96 13.32 6.89
N VAL A 287 -24.38 14.27 6.14
CA VAL A 287 -23.67 13.97 4.90
C VAL A 287 -22.50 13.03 5.17
N ASN A 288 -21.69 13.31 6.20
CA ASN A 288 -20.57 12.46 6.60
C ASN A 288 -21.02 11.05 6.99
N ARG A 289 -22.08 10.92 7.80
CA ARG A 289 -22.63 9.61 8.19
C ARG A 289 -23.16 8.83 6.98
N MET A 290 -23.91 9.47 6.09
CA MET A 290 -24.44 8.83 4.88
C MET A 290 -23.32 8.36 3.95
N LEU A 291 -22.29 9.18 3.76
CA LEU A 291 -21.12 8.88 2.95
C LEU A 291 -20.33 7.69 3.53
N PHE A 292 -20.12 7.68 4.85
CA PHE A 292 -19.49 6.58 5.56
C PHE A 292 -20.28 5.28 5.40
N LEU A 293 -21.60 5.31 5.60
CA LEU A 293 -22.46 4.13 5.44
C LEU A 293 -22.44 3.63 3.99
N ASN A 294 -22.58 4.54 3.01
CA ASN A 294 -22.57 4.19 1.58
C ASN A 294 -21.26 3.49 1.18
N ARG A 295 -20.11 3.89 1.73
CA ARG A 295 -18.82 3.27 1.40
C ARG A 295 -18.62 1.90 2.06
N ASN A 296 -19.16 1.70 3.26
CA ASN A 296 -18.89 0.51 4.07
C ASN A 296 -19.99 -0.57 4.00
N LEU A 297 -21.21 -0.21 3.57
CA LEU A 297 -22.28 -1.18 3.35
C LEU A 297 -22.03 -1.94 2.04
N LYS A 298 -21.73 -3.24 2.16
CA LYS A 298 -21.81 -4.18 1.03
C LYS A 298 -23.28 -4.55 0.86
N LEU A 299 -23.97 -3.89 -0.08
CA LEU A 299 -25.33 -4.27 -0.51
C LEU A 299 -25.28 -5.47 -1.46
#